data_AF-A0A0N0T6W0-F1
#
_entry.id   AF-A0A0N0T6W0-F1
#
_cell.length_a   1.000
_cell.length_b   1.000
_cell.length_c   1.000
_cell.angle_alpha   90.00
_cell.angle_beta   90.00
_cell.angle_gamma   90.00
#
_symmetry.space_group_name_H-M   'P 1'
#
loop_
_entity.id
_entity.type
_entity.pdbx_description
1 polymer ?
#
loop_
_entity_poly.entity_id
_entity_poly.type
_entity_poly.pdbx_seq_one_letter_code
_entity_poly.pdbx_strand_id
1 'polypeptide(L)'
;MELPRAWQRPDPLRGLDRISWVEVYDGRGGAGRLPRLLRALMDPSPEVRLDAFGSLADRLLTEDTVSEASFCAVPFLVELGASYKVAADVRDRVIFLLAALALAGKGFTEDGRRTHRRWNALGRELPRTAPDWLTQTRHAVAQGAPKIFEALASERVGCLVALACAVPEELPAFVVGLVQDMLDDEDDVLAEAAEIALALLKRTPEAVEPRPKVLGEGLVRPSHQPREVTAALMGYHFALVASYGDEGAW
;
A
#
# COMPACT_ATOMS: atom_id res chain seq x y z
N MET A 1 15.47 30.90 8.99
CA MET A 1 15.28 29.91 7.91
C MET A 1 14.15 29.02 8.36
N GLU A 2 12.98 29.09 7.72
CA GLU A 2 11.87 28.18 8.04
C GLU A 2 12.23 26.78 7.56
N LEU A 3 12.01 25.76 8.39
CA LEU A 3 12.20 24.38 7.99
C LEU A 3 11.22 24.04 6.86
N PRO A 4 11.57 23.20 5.86
CA PRO A 4 10.63 22.79 4.83
C PRO A 4 9.37 22.18 5.46
N ARG A 5 8.19 22.33 4.84
CA ARG A 5 6.89 21.89 5.40
C ARG A 5 6.90 20.43 5.89
N ALA A 6 7.66 19.57 5.22
CA ALA A 6 7.77 18.16 5.57
C ALA A 6 8.53 17.91 6.91
N TRP A 7 9.36 18.86 7.35
CA TRP A 7 10.10 18.82 8.62
C TRP A 7 9.30 19.43 9.79
N GLN A 8 8.29 20.25 9.49
CA GLN A 8 7.39 20.85 10.48
C GLN A 8 6.22 19.93 10.85
N ARG A 9 6.19 18.69 10.36
CA ARG A 9 5.06 17.79 10.57
C ARG A 9 4.92 17.38 12.06
N PRO A 10 3.66 17.26 12.55
CA PRO A 10 3.40 16.76 13.88
C PRO A 10 3.91 15.32 14.03
N ASP A 11 3.92 14.83 15.26
CA ASP A 11 4.19 13.41 15.54
C ASP A 11 3.30 12.51 14.64
N PRO A 12 3.89 11.60 13.83
CA PRO A 12 3.13 10.74 12.92
C PRO A 12 2.16 9.80 13.66
N LEU A 13 2.39 9.55 14.95
CA LEU A 13 1.53 8.70 15.79
C LEU A 13 0.57 9.51 16.67
N ARG A 14 0.38 10.81 16.37
CA ARG A 14 -0.56 11.66 17.10
C ARG A 14 -1.97 11.07 17.06
N GLY A 15 -2.54 10.83 18.23
CA GLY A 15 -3.92 10.33 18.37
C GLY A 15 -4.04 8.81 18.35
N LEU A 16 -2.92 8.07 18.28
CA LEU A 16 -2.89 6.61 18.31
C LEU A 16 -3.65 6.03 19.51
N ASP A 17 -3.52 6.64 20.69
CA ASP A 17 -4.18 6.19 21.93
C ASP A 17 -5.67 6.56 22.03
N ARG A 18 -6.23 7.26 21.03
CA ARG A 18 -7.67 7.58 21.01
C ARG A 18 -8.51 6.43 20.49
N ILE A 19 -7.90 5.46 19.82
CA ILE A 19 -8.56 4.27 19.31
C ILE A 19 -8.48 3.18 20.39
N SER A 20 -9.62 2.55 20.68
CA SER A 20 -9.69 1.39 21.58
C SER A 20 -9.20 0.14 20.83
N TRP A 21 -7.89 0.02 20.63
CA TRP A 21 -7.30 -1.03 19.79
C TRP A 21 -7.60 -2.46 20.28
N VAL A 22 -7.95 -2.63 21.55
CA VAL A 22 -8.38 -3.94 22.08
C VAL A 22 -9.74 -4.38 21.52
N GLU A 23 -10.59 -3.42 21.17
CA GLU A 23 -11.93 -3.65 20.61
C GLU A 23 -11.91 -3.74 19.07
N VAL A 24 -10.85 -3.21 18.43
CA VAL A 24 -10.67 -3.27 16.98
C VAL A 24 -10.25 -4.67 16.54
N TYR A 25 -10.96 -5.25 15.55
CA TYR A 25 -10.68 -6.60 15.06
C TYR A 25 -9.60 -6.63 13.97
N ASP A 26 -8.61 -7.52 14.09
CA ASP A 26 -7.53 -7.70 13.11
C ASP A 26 -7.50 -9.06 12.41
N GLY A 27 -8.58 -9.84 12.48
CA GLY A 27 -8.62 -11.19 11.92
C GLY A 27 -8.13 -12.29 12.88
N ARG A 28 -7.48 -11.92 13.99
CA ARG A 28 -7.03 -12.87 15.04
C ARG A 28 -7.59 -12.52 16.43
N GLY A 29 -8.51 -11.55 16.49
CA GLY A 29 -9.07 -11.00 17.72
C GLY A 29 -8.80 -9.51 17.83
N GLY A 30 -8.68 -9.02 19.06
CA GLY A 30 -8.40 -7.61 19.34
C GLY A 30 -6.99 -7.18 18.93
N ALA A 31 -6.89 -5.99 18.33
CA ALA A 31 -5.68 -5.41 17.78
C ALA A 31 -4.81 -4.64 18.81
N GLY A 32 -4.94 -4.96 20.10
CA GLY A 32 -4.29 -4.24 21.21
C GLY A 32 -2.76 -4.19 21.15
N ARG A 33 -2.12 -4.99 20.30
CA ARG A 33 -0.65 -4.96 20.06
C ARG A 33 -0.22 -3.89 19.06
N LEU A 34 -1.13 -3.42 18.18
CA LEU A 34 -0.79 -2.49 17.11
C LEU A 34 -0.15 -1.18 17.60
N PRO A 35 -0.61 -0.54 18.70
CA PRO A 35 0.01 0.68 19.17
C PRO A 35 1.48 0.52 19.58
N ARG A 36 1.86 -0.66 20.08
CA ARG A 36 3.25 -0.96 20.43
C ARG A 36 4.08 -1.17 19.16
N LEU A 37 3.55 -1.92 18.19
CA LEU A 37 4.24 -2.18 16.92
C LEU A 37 4.47 -0.89 16.13
N LEU A 38 3.45 -0.03 16.01
CA LEU A 38 3.55 1.28 15.35
C LEU A 38 4.61 2.18 15.99
N ARG A 39 4.71 2.19 17.34
CA ARG A 39 5.77 2.94 18.03
C ARG A 39 7.15 2.33 17.83
N ALA A 40 7.25 1.01 17.78
CA ALA A 40 8.53 0.31 17.56
C ALA A 40 9.11 0.54 16.16
N LEU A 41 8.29 0.95 15.18
CA LEU A 41 8.80 1.46 13.89
C LEU A 41 9.66 2.72 14.01
N MET A 42 9.58 3.43 15.14
CA MET A 42 10.39 4.62 15.44
C MET A 42 11.60 4.32 16.32
N ASP A 43 11.89 3.04 16.60
CA ASP A 43 13.00 2.64 17.44
C ASP A 43 14.35 2.98 16.77
N PRO A 44 15.35 3.48 17.52
CA PRO A 44 16.68 3.74 16.97
C PRO A 44 17.34 2.49 16.39
N SER A 45 17.02 1.29 16.88
CA SER A 45 17.58 0.02 16.40
C SER A 45 16.92 -0.44 15.10
N PRO A 46 17.68 -0.62 13.99
CA PRO A 46 17.14 -1.16 12.74
C PRO A 46 16.50 -2.54 12.87
N GLU A 47 17.07 -3.41 13.71
CA GLU A 47 16.54 -4.76 13.95
C GLU A 47 15.16 -4.70 14.62
N VAL A 48 14.98 -3.82 15.61
CA VAL A 48 13.69 -3.63 16.28
C VAL A 48 12.64 -3.09 15.31
N ARG A 49 13.03 -2.15 14.44
CA ARG A 49 12.11 -1.62 13.40
C ARG A 49 11.69 -2.70 12.41
N LEU A 50 12.63 -3.53 11.96
CA LEU A 50 12.36 -4.61 11.00
C LEU A 50 11.42 -5.66 11.61
N ASP A 51 11.71 -6.14 12.82
CA ASP A 51 10.86 -7.12 13.53
C ASP A 51 9.46 -6.55 13.81
N ALA A 52 9.39 -5.29 14.22
CA ALA A 52 8.13 -4.59 14.43
C ALA A 52 7.34 -4.44 13.13
N PHE A 53 8.01 -4.15 12.01
CA PHE A 53 7.38 -4.04 10.71
C PHE A 53 6.83 -5.38 10.21
N GLY A 54 7.61 -6.45 10.25
CA GLY A 54 7.13 -7.79 9.86
C GLY A 54 5.92 -8.22 10.70
N SER A 55 5.98 -8.01 12.01
CA SER A 55 4.86 -8.27 12.92
C SER A 55 3.63 -7.38 12.64
N LEU A 56 3.84 -6.14 12.22
CA LEU A 56 2.78 -5.20 11.87
C LEU A 56 2.12 -5.61 10.55
N ALA A 57 2.92 -5.89 9.52
CA ALA A 57 2.46 -6.31 8.20
C ALA A 57 1.64 -7.61 8.29
N ASP A 58 2.13 -8.62 9.03
CA ASP A 58 1.40 -9.89 9.23
C ASP A 58 0.01 -9.65 9.85
N ARG A 59 -0.13 -8.68 10.77
CA ARG A 59 -1.43 -8.36 11.38
C ARG A 59 -2.33 -7.52 10.50
N LEU A 60 -1.79 -6.54 9.77
CA LEU A 60 -2.60 -5.63 8.96
C LEU A 60 -3.00 -6.25 7.60
N LEU A 61 -2.27 -7.25 7.12
CA LEU A 61 -2.53 -7.92 5.84
C LEU A 61 -2.29 -9.43 5.94
N THR A 62 -2.93 -10.10 6.91
CA THR A 62 -2.82 -11.57 7.04
C THR A 62 -3.34 -12.25 5.77
N GLU A 63 -2.47 -12.95 5.05
CA GLU A 63 -2.82 -13.73 3.85
C GLU A 63 -3.65 -12.94 2.82
N ASP A 64 -3.24 -11.70 2.55
CA ASP A 64 -3.92 -10.78 1.62
C ASP A 64 -5.35 -10.39 2.08
N THR A 65 -5.58 -10.36 3.40
CA THR A 65 -6.89 -10.04 4.01
C THR A 65 -6.80 -8.79 4.87
N VAL A 66 -7.57 -7.75 4.51
CA VAL A 66 -7.72 -6.54 5.33
C VAL A 66 -8.85 -6.67 6.36
N SER A 67 -8.74 -5.91 7.43
CA SER A 67 -9.62 -5.90 8.59
C SER A 67 -9.97 -4.46 8.99
N GLU A 68 -10.77 -4.31 10.05
CA GLU A 68 -11.00 -3.02 10.70
C GLU A 68 -9.67 -2.39 11.13
N ALA A 69 -8.77 -3.21 11.72
CA ALA A 69 -7.46 -2.76 12.14
C ALA A 69 -6.61 -2.22 10.99
N SER A 70 -6.69 -2.85 9.81
CA SER A 70 -6.06 -2.37 8.58
C SER A 70 -6.53 -0.96 8.23
N PHE A 71 -7.84 -0.74 8.19
CA PHE A 71 -8.44 0.57 7.92
C PHE A 71 -8.03 1.61 8.97
N CYS A 72 -8.14 1.29 10.27
CA CYS A 72 -7.77 2.19 11.37
C CYS A 72 -6.28 2.56 11.39
N ALA A 73 -5.40 1.70 10.88
CA ALA A 73 -3.96 1.94 10.83
C ALA A 73 -3.54 2.89 9.71
N VAL A 74 -4.31 2.97 8.60
CA VAL A 74 -3.93 3.74 7.39
C VAL A 74 -3.52 5.19 7.69
N PRO A 75 -4.27 5.99 8.49
CA PRO A 75 -3.87 7.37 8.75
C PRO A 75 -2.48 7.50 9.38
N PHE A 76 -2.10 6.58 10.28
CA PHE A 76 -0.78 6.57 10.92
C PHE A 76 0.32 6.10 9.96
N LEU A 77 0.03 5.07 9.15
CA LEU A 77 0.96 4.61 8.11
C LEU A 77 1.24 5.71 7.08
N VAL A 78 0.23 6.49 6.69
CA VAL A 78 0.37 7.64 5.79
C VAL A 78 1.28 8.71 6.39
N GLU A 79 1.09 9.06 7.66
CA GLU A 79 1.97 10.02 8.33
C GLU A 79 3.40 9.49 8.51
N LEU A 80 3.56 8.19 8.80
CA LEU A 80 4.87 7.56 8.89
C LEU A 80 5.61 7.60 7.54
N GLY A 81 4.95 7.18 6.45
CA GLY A 81 5.53 7.19 5.10
C GLY A 81 5.90 8.59 4.61
N ALA A 82 5.19 9.62 5.07
CA ALA A 82 5.37 11.00 4.62
C ALA A 82 6.18 11.89 5.58
N SER A 83 6.75 11.34 6.66
CA SER A 83 7.48 12.08 7.69
C SER A 83 8.99 11.84 7.61
N TYR A 84 9.78 12.89 7.36
CA TYR A 84 11.24 12.80 7.35
C TYR A 84 11.89 12.45 8.70
N LYS A 85 11.11 12.47 9.79
CA LYS A 85 11.57 12.01 11.12
C LYS A 85 11.63 10.48 11.22
N VAL A 86 10.99 9.78 10.29
CA VAL A 86 11.00 8.32 10.18
C VAL A 86 12.19 7.90 9.33
N ALA A 87 12.91 6.86 9.75
CA ALA A 87 14.03 6.33 8.99
C ALA A 87 13.59 5.87 7.59
N ALA A 88 14.41 6.11 6.57
CA ALA A 88 14.04 5.91 5.16
C ALA A 88 13.62 4.46 4.87
N ASP A 89 14.34 3.49 5.43
CA ASP A 89 14.06 2.05 5.36
C ASP A 89 12.67 1.67 5.87
N VAL A 90 12.16 2.39 6.88
CA VAL A 90 10.81 2.19 7.40
C VAL A 90 9.76 2.91 6.56
N ARG A 91 10.05 4.13 6.08
CA ARG A 91 9.13 4.86 5.20
C ARG A 91 8.80 4.04 3.98
N ASP A 92 9.82 3.51 3.31
CA ASP A 92 9.64 2.73 2.07
C ASP A 92 8.79 1.49 2.31
N ARG A 93 9.10 0.72 3.36
CA ARG A 93 8.33 -0.46 3.77
C ARG A 93 6.88 -0.14 4.11
N VAL A 94 6.65 0.95 4.84
CA VAL A 94 5.29 1.42 5.18
C VAL A 94 4.51 1.83 3.93
N ILE A 95 5.16 2.47 2.94
CA ILE A 95 4.53 2.85 1.68
C ILE A 95 4.18 1.61 0.84
N PHE A 96 5.06 0.61 0.79
CA PHE A 96 4.74 -0.68 0.16
C PHE A 96 3.57 -1.37 0.87
N LEU A 97 3.53 -1.37 2.21
CA LEU A 97 2.41 -1.91 2.96
C LEU A 97 1.10 -1.19 2.63
N LEU A 98 1.11 0.15 2.55
CA LEU A 98 -0.06 0.92 2.12
C LEU A 98 -0.55 0.53 0.73
N ALA A 99 0.37 0.36 -0.23
CA ALA A 99 0.04 -0.10 -1.58
C ALA A 99 -0.59 -1.51 -1.55
N ALA A 100 -0.02 -2.44 -0.78
CA ALA A 100 -0.55 -3.79 -0.62
C ALA A 100 -1.94 -3.80 0.04
N LEU A 101 -2.15 -3.00 1.09
CA LEU A 101 -3.46 -2.83 1.74
C LEU A 101 -4.54 -2.31 0.76
N ALA A 102 -4.18 -1.39 -0.13
CA ALA A 102 -5.09 -0.86 -1.15
C ALA A 102 -5.39 -1.85 -2.29
N LEU A 103 -4.48 -2.81 -2.52
CA LEU A 103 -4.58 -3.86 -3.53
C LEU A 103 -5.15 -5.18 -3.00
N ALA A 104 -5.40 -5.28 -1.69
CA ALA A 104 -5.82 -6.50 -1.05
C ALA A 104 -6.99 -7.19 -1.78
N GLY A 105 -6.90 -8.51 -1.93
CA GLY A 105 -7.92 -9.33 -2.59
C GLY A 105 -9.06 -9.76 -1.67
N LYS A 106 -8.83 -9.70 -0.35
CA LYS A 106 -9.77 -10.21 0.67
C LYS A 106 -10.00 -9.21 1.79
N GLY A 107 -11.16 -9.32 2.43
CA GLY A 107 -11.49 -8.56 3.64
C GLY A 107 -12.20 -9.44 4.66
N PHE A 108 -12.08 -9.13 5.94
CA PHE A 108 -12.89 -9.76 6.98
C PHE A 108 -14.32 -9.20 7.00
N THR A 109 -15.30 -10.02 7.33
CA THR A 109 -16.67 -9.61 7.64
C THR A 109 -16.85 -9.42 9.14
N GLU A 110 -18.01 -8.91 9.57
CA GLU A 110 -18.35 -8.74 10.98
C GLU A 110 -18.24 -10.05 11.77
N ASP A 111 -18.70 -11.16 11.18
CA ASP A 111 -18.60 -12.51 11.78
C ASP A 111 -17.19 -13.13 11.75
N GLY A 112 -16.15 -12.37 11.36
CA GLY A 112 -14.76 -12.85 11.27
C GLY A 112 -14.48 -13.79 10.09
N ARG A 113 -15.42 -13.98 9.16
CA ARG A 113 -15.20 -14.73 7.91
C ARG A 113 -14.47 -13.88 6.88
N ARG A 114 -13.89 -14.52 5.86
CA ARG A 114 -13.26 -13.82 4.73
C ARG A 114 -14.25 -13.64 3.58
N THR A 115 -14.27 -12.45 2.99
CA THR A 115 -14.90 -12.15 1.70
C THR A 115 -13.82 -11.82 0.68
N HIS A 116 -14.12 -12.10 -0.60
CA HIS A 116 -13.20 -11.92 -1.71
C HIS A 116 -13.75 -10.89 -2.70
N ARG A 117 -12.86 -10.20 -3.42
CA ARG A 117 -13.25 -9.46 -4.61
C ARG A 117 -13.76 -10.43 -5.68
N ARG A 118 -14.87 -10.07 -6.31
CA ARG A 118 -15.52 -10.84 -7.38
C ARG A 118 -16.04 -9.87 -8.42
N TRP A 119 -16.04 -10.28 -9.69
CA TRP A 119 -16.48 -9.45 -10.79
C TRP A 119 -17.53 -10.17 -11.63
N ASN A 120 -18.47 -9.39 -12.17
CA ASN A 120 -19.40 -9.91 -13.17
C ASN A 120 -18.74 -9.95 -14.57
N ALA A 121 -19.43 -10.49 -15.57
CA ALA A 121 -18.93 -10.58 -16.94
C ALA A 121 -18.55 -9.24 -17.60
N LEU A 122 -19.01 -8.12 -17.05
CA LEU A 122 -18.68 -6.76 -17.50
C LEU A 122 -17.49 -6.15 -16.75
N GLY A 123 -16.81 -6.92 -15.88
CA GLY A 123 -15.72 -6.42 -15.05
C GLY A 123 -16.17 -5.50 -13.90
N ARG A 124 -17.46 -5.42 -13.59
CA ARG A 124 -17.93 -4.66 -12.42
C ARG A 124 -17.80 -5.49 -11.16
N GLU A 125 -17.23 -4.89 -10.13
CA GLU A 125 -17.08 -5.54 -8.83
C GLU A 125 -18.45 -5.82 -8.21
N LEU A 126 -18.66 -7.05 -7.76
CA LEU A 126 -19.89 -7.49 -7.12
C LEU A 126 -19.95 -6.97 -5.68
N PRO A 127 -21.16 -6.63 -5.16
CA PRO A 127 -21.33 -6.22 -3.78
C PRO A 127 -20.79 -7.25 -2.78
N ARG A 128 -20.26 -6.74 -1.66
CA ARG A 128 -19.78 -7.52 -0.53
C ARG A 128 -20.68 -7.33 0.69
N THR A 129 -20.61 -8.29 1.60
CA THR A 129 -21.21 -8.17 2.93
C THR A 129 -20.52 -7.05 3.71
N ALA A 130 -21.30 -6.25 4.42
CA ALA A 130 -20.77 -5.24 5.32
C ALA A 130 -20.07 -5.89 6.54
N PRO A 131 -19.12 -5.20 7.17
CA PRO A 131 -18.41 -4.01 6.69
C PRO A 131 -17.51 -4.34 5.49
N ASP A 132 -17.47 -3.44 4.50
CA ASP A 132 -16.59 -3.60 3.33
C ASP A 132 -15.20 -3.00 3.61
N TRP A 133 -14.38 -3.75 4.36
CA TRP A 133 -13.03 -3.29 4.72
C TRP A 133 -12.11 -3.11 3.51
N LEU A 134 -12.35 -3.84 2.42
CA LEU A 134 -11.60 -3.70 1.17
C LEU A 134 -11.77 -2.31 0.57
N THR A 135 -13.02 -1.88 0.38
CA THR A 135 -13.32 -0.55 -0.18
C THR A 135 -12.88 0.56 0.77
N GLN A 136 -13.16 0.41 2.07
CA GLN A 136 -12.80 1.41 3.08
C GLN A 136 -11.29 1.60 3.22
N THR A 137 -10.51 0.51 3.28
CA THR A 137 -9.05 0.57 3.38
C THR A 137 -8.45 1.18 2.11
N ARG A 138 -8.86 0.72 0.92
CA ARG A 138 -8.40 1.32 -0.34
C ARG A 138 -8.70 2.82 -0.39
N HIS A 139 -9.92 3.21 -0.05
CA HIS A 139 -10.31 4.62 -0.05
C HIS A 139 -9.47 5.45 0.93
N ALA A 140 -9.24 4.95 2.14
CA ALA A 140 -8.38 5.63 3.12
C ALA A 140 -6.95 5.80 2.60
N VAL A 141 -6.38 4.78 1.94
CA VAL A 141 -5.05 4.86 1.33
C VAL A 141 -5.04 5.91 0.21
N ALA A 142 -6.02 5.89 -0.68
CA ALA A 142 -6.14 6.84 -1.78
C ALA A 142 -6.21 8.29 -1.29
N GLN A 143 -7.01 8.55 -0.24
CA GLN A 143 -7.09 9.88 0.39
C GLN A 143 -5.79 10.32 1.05
N GLY A 144 -5.00 9.37 1.56
CA GLY A 144 -3.70 9.65 2.19
C GLY A 144 -2.53 9.78 1.20
N ALA A 145 -2.61 9.15 0.03
CA ALA A 145 -1.51 9.05 -0.92
C ALA A 145 -0.93 10.40 -1.40
N PRO A 146 -1.74 11.44 -1.72
CA PRO A 146 -1.20 12.74 -2.14
C PRO A 146 -0.16 13.30 -1.16
N LYS A 147 -0.37 13.10 0.13
CA LYS A 147 0.53 13.59 1.19
C LYS A 147 1.90 12.92 1.15
N ILE A 148 1.98 11.66 0.74
CA ILE A 148 3.23 10.90 0.58
C ILE A 148 3.97 11.41 -0.66
N PHE A 149 3.27 11.55 -1.79
CA PHE A 149 3.87 12.07 -3.03
C PHE A 149 4.39 13.50 -2.86
N GLU A 150 3.66 14.37 -2.15
CA GLU A 150 4.15 15.72 -1.83
C GLU A 150 5.38 15.70 -0.92
N ALA A 151 5.45 14.75 0.02
CA ALA A 151 6.59 14.62 0.91
C ALA A 151 7.84 14.12 0.17
N LEU A 152 7.67 13.23 -0.80
CA LEU A 152 8.75 12.55 -1.51
C LEU A 152 8.84 12.98 -2.99
N ALA A 153 8.42 14.21 -3.31
CA ALA A 153 8.23 14.68 -4.68
C ALA A 153 9.52 14.70 -5.54
N SER A 154 10.70 14.64 -4.89
CA SER A 154 12.01 14.57 -5.54
C SER A 154 12.65 13.19 -5.53
N GLU A 155 12.02 12.21 -4.87
CA GLU A 155 12.60 10.87 -4.69
C GLU A 155 12.21 9.95 -5.84
N ARG A 156 13.18 9.18 -6.32
CA ARG A 156 13.00 8.18 -7.38
C ARG A 156 13.08 6.77 -6.77
N VAL A 157 12.01 6.35 -6.10
CA VAL A 157 11.99 5.10 -5.33
C VAL A 157 10.80 4.22 -5.70
N GLY A 158 11.02 2.90 -5.71
CA GLY A 158 10.01 1.92 -6.11
C GLY A 158 8.73 1.97 -5.26
N CYS A 159 8.81 2.35 -3.98
CA CYS A 159 7.64 2.44 -3.11
C CYS A 159 6.60 3.46 -3.63
N LEU A 160 7.04 4.55 -4.28
CA LEU A 160 6.15 5.53 -4.91
C LEU A 160 5.48 4.97 -6.17
N VAL A 161 6.21 4.18 -6.96
CA VAL A 161 5.65 3.49 -8.15
C VAL A 161 4.59 2.48 -7.72
N ALA A 162 4.86 1.72 -6.66
CA ALA A 162 3.91 0.77 -6.09
C ALA A 162 2.63 1.46 -5.60
N LEU A 163 2.75 2.59 -4.89
CA LEU A 163 1.59 3.37 -4.44
C LEU A 163 0.84 3.99 -5.63
N ALA A 164 1.54 4.44 -6.67
CA ALA A 164 0.92 4.97 -7.89
C ALA A 164 0.12 3.89 -8.65
N CYS A 165 0.63 2.66 -8.70
CA CYS A 165 -0.11 1.51 -9.23
C CYS A 165 -1.35 1.21 -8.38
N ALA A 166 -1.21 1.28 -7.06
CA ALA A 166 -2.26 0.90 -6.13
C ALA A 166 -3.45 1.85 -6.17
N VAL A 167 -3.24 3.17 -6.21
CA VAL A 167 -4.31 4.19 -6.10
C VAL A 167 -4.14 5.34 -7.12
N PRO A 168 -4.12 5.05 -8.44
CA PRO A 168 -3.88 6.04 -9.48
C PRO A 168 -4.95 7.15 -9.57
N GLU A 169 -6.15 6.90 -9.04
CA GLU A 169 -7.33 7.74 -9.20
C GLU A 169 -7.28 9.10 -8.48
N GLU A 170 -6.57 9.21 -7.35
CA GLU A 170 -6.61 10.37 -6.44
C GLU A 170 -5.27 11.13 -6.39
N LEU A 171 -4.35 10.88 -7.33
CA LEU A 171 -2.98 11.40 -7.24
C LEU A 171 -2.83 12.81 -7.84
N PRO A 172 -1.95 13.65 -7.28
CA PRO A 172 -1.59 14.95 -7.85
C PRO A 172 -1.06 14.84 -9.28
N ALA A 173 -1.37 15.83 -10.13
CA ALA A 173 -0.97 15.83 -11.54
C ALA A 173 0.55 15.70 -11.78
N PHE A 174 1.38 16.21 -10.84
CA PHE A 174 2.85 16.11 -10.97
C PHE A 174 3.37 14.68 -10.90
N VAL A 175 2.60 13.75 -10.31
CA VAL A 175 3.00 12.34 -10.17
C VAL A 175 3.22 11.68 -11.54
N VAL A 176 2.50 12.13 -12.58
CA VAL A 176 2.73 11.65 -13.95
C VAL A 176 4.15 11.95 -14.41
N GLY A 177 4.64 13.18 -14.19
CA GLY A 177 6.02 13.56 -14.55
C GLY A 177 7.04 12.81 -13.70
N LEU A 178 6.79 12.66 -12.40
CA LEU A 178 7.65 11.91 -11.50
C LEU A 178 7.82 10.44 -11.93
N VAL A 179 6.74 9.77 -12.30
CA VAL A 179 6.77 8.38 -12.78
C VAL A 179 7.39 8.29 -14.18
N GLN A 180 7.16 9.29 -15.05
CA GLN A 180 7.81 9.34 -16.36
C GLN A 180 9.34 9.43 -16.27
N ASP A 181 9.86 10.18 -15.31
CA ASP A 181 11.29 10.30 -15.05
C ASP A 181 11.95 8.98 -14.62
N MET A 182 11.17 7.99 -14.17
CA MET A 182 11.63 6.66 -13.76
C MET A 182 11.61 5.63 -14.91
N LEU A 183 11.14 6.00 -16.10
CA LEU A 183 11.18 5.10 -17.28
C LEU A 183 12.59 4.89 -17.81
N ASP A 184 13.47 5.85 -17.57
CA ASP A 184 14.88 5.82 -17.98
C ASP A 184 15.81 5.40 -16.83
N ASP A 185 15.27 4.71 -15.80
CA ASP A 185 16.06 4.20 -14.68
C ASP A 185 17.02 3.09 -15.12
N GLU A 186 18.16 2.94 -14.43
CA GLU A 186 19.14 1.89 -14.73
C GLU A 186 18.62 0.50 -14.32
N ASP A 187 17.67 0.44 -13.39
CA ASP A 187 16.98 -0.78 -13.02
C ASP A 187 15.79 -1.04 -13.98
N ASP A 188 15.98 -1.97 -14.91
CA ASP A 188 14.97 -2.39 -15.88
C ASP A 188 13.64 -2.81 -15.20
N VAL A 189 13.68 -3.40 -14.00
CA VAL A 189 12.48 -3.85 -13.27
C VAL A 189 11.71 -2.64 -12.72
N LEU A 190 12.41 -1.62 -12.24
CA LEU A 190 11.80 -0.37 -11.80
C LEU A 190 11.20 0.40 -12.99
N ALA A 191 11.91 0.47 -14.11
CA ALA A 191 11.42 1.09 -15.34
C ALA A 191 10.13 0.42 -15.85
N GLU A 192 10.07 -0.93 -15.82
CA GLU A 192 8.85 -1.67 -16.15
C GLU A 192 7.70 -1.38 -15.17
N ALA A 193 7.98 -1.30 -13.87
CA ALA A 193 6.97 -0.92 -12.88
C ALA A 193 6.43 0.50 -13.15
N ALA A 194 7.30 1.43 -13.52
CA ALA A 194 6.95 2.80 -13.84
C ALA A 194 6.10 2.91 -15.12
N GLU A 195 6.38 2.09 -16.14
CA GLU A 195 5.55 1.99 -17.35
C GLU A 195 4.11 1.59 -17.01
N ILE A 196 3.96 0.58 -16.16
CA ILE A 196 2.65 0.10 -15.69
C ILE A 196 1.93 1.18 -14.89
N ALA A 197 2.62 1.83 -13.95
CA ALA A 197 2.06 2.94 -13.16
C ALA A 197 1.58 4.07 -14.08
N LEU A 198 2.36 4.43 -15.10
CA LEU A 198 2.01 5.47 -16.06
C LEU A 198 0.78 5.12 -16.89
N ALA A 199 0.66 3.86 -17.33
CA ALA A 199 -0.53 3.38 -18.03
C ALA A 199 -1.79 3.46 -17.16
N LEU A 200 -1.67 3.12 -15.86
CA LEU A 200 -2.77 3.24 -14.90
C LEU A 200 -3.17 4.70 -14.65
N LEU A 201 -2.20 5.60 -14.45
CA LEU A 201 -2.43 7.04 -14.27
C LEU A 201 -3.10 7.69 -15.48
N LYS A 202 -2.73 7.25 -16.69
CA LYS A 202 -3.32 7.72 -17.95
C LYS A 202 -4.64 7.04 -18.30
N ARG A 203 -5.08 6.07 -17.49
CA ARG A 203 -6.29 5.25 -17.72
C ARG A 203 -6.24 4.50 -19.06
N THR A 204 -5.06 3.99 -19.40
CA THR A 204 -4.81 3.13 -20.58
C THR A 204 -4.21 1.77 -20.17
N PRO A 205 -4.80 1.06 -19.19
CA PRO A 205 -4.29 -0.22 -18.68
C PRO A 205 -4.26 -1.32 -19.76
N GLU A 206 -5.02 -1.17 -20.85
CA GLU A 206 -5.04 -2.09 -21.97
C GLU A 206 -3.73 -2.14 -22.76
N ALA A 207 -2.89 -1.12 -22.62
CA ALA A 207 -1.54 -1.09 -23.18
C ALA A 207 -0.55 -1.98 -22.42
N VAL A 208 -0.87 -2.37 -21.18
CA VAL A 208 -0.01 -3.25 -20.37
C VAL A 208 -0.24 -4.70 -20.77
N GLU A 209 0.80 -5.33 -21.32
CA GLU A 209 0.75 -6.76 -21.64
C GLU A 209 0.70 -7.61 -20.35
N PRO A 210 -0.25 -8.55 -20.22
CA PRO A 210 -0.30 -9.50 -19.12
C PRO A 210 0.99 -10.32 -19.00
N ARG A 211 1.59 -10.35 -17.81
CA ARG A 211 2.73 -11.24 -17.50
C ARG A 211 2.36 -12.19 -16.34
N PRO A 212 1.66 -13.31 -16.60
CA PRO A 212 1.11 -14.19 -15.55
C PRO A 212 2.16 -14.76 -14.60
N LYS A 213 3.41 -14.96 -15.08
CA LYS A 213 4.52 -15.47 -14.26
C LYS A 213 4.89 -14.54 -13.10
N VAL A 214 4.74 -13.22 -13.29
CA VAL A 214 5.06 -12.18 -12.28
C VAL A 214 4.05 -12.20 -11.13
N LEU A 215 2.82 -12.58 -11.44
CA LEU A 215 1.75 -12.73 -10.44
C LEU A 215 1.88 -14.06 -9.65
N GLY A 216 2.77 -14.96 -10.07
CA GLY A 216 2.90 -16.30 -9.49
C GLY A 216 1.76 -17.25 -9.89
N GLU A 217 2.00 -18.55 -9.77
CA GLU A 217 1.05 -19.61 -10.19
C GLU A 217 -0.27 -19.61 -9.38
N GLY A 218 -0.33 -18.88 -8.26
CA GLY A 218 -1.50 -18.78 -7.37
C GLY A 218 -2.38 -17.54 -7.54
N LEU A 219 -1.92 -16.47 -8.21
CA LEU A 219 -2.77 -15.33 -8.61
C LEU A 219 -3.49 -15.67 -9.92
N VAL A 220 -4.26 -16.75 -9.88
CA VAL A 220 -5.26 -17.04 -10.90
C VAL A 220 -6.14 -15.81 -10.98
N ARG A 221 -6.08 -15.06 -12.09
CA ARG A 221 -7.00 -13.95 -12.35
C ARG A 221 -8.40 -14.47 -12.08
N PRO A 222 -9.08 -14.02 -11.01
CA PRO A 222 -10.46 -14.37 -10.78
C PRO A 222 -11.24 -14.08 -12.05
N SER A 223 -12.22 -14.93 -12.37
CA SER A 223 -13.02 -14.76 -13.57
C SER A 223 -13.52 -13.32 -13.68
N HIS A 224 -13.29 -12.71 -14.84
CA HIS A 224 -13.69 -11.34 -15.16
C HIS A 224 -12.98 -10.23 -14.35
N GLN A 225 -11.85 -10.50 -13.69
CA GLN A 225 -11.04 -9.44 -13.08
C GLN A 225 -10.65 -8.38 -14.14
N PRO A 226 -10.87 -7.08 -13.87
CA PRO A 226 -10.49 -6.01 -14.77
C PRO A 226 -8.99 -5.96 -15.06
N ARG A 227 -8.63 -5.42 -16.23
CA ARG A 227 -7.23 -5.27 -16.61
C ARG A 227 -6.49 -4.30 -15.69
N GLU A 228 -7.16 -3.24 -15.24
CA GLU A 228 -6.65 -2.25 -14.29
C GLU A 228 -6.14 -2.93 -13.01
N VAL A 229 -6.96 -3.80 -12.42
CA VAL A 229 -6.60 -4.51 -11.17
C VAL A 229 -5.38 -5.39 -11.39
N THR A 230 -5.32 -6.06 -12.55
CA THR A 230 -4.17 -6.91 -12.83
C THR A 230 -2.89 -6.11 -13.09
N ALA A 231 -2.98 -5.02 -13.86
CA ALA A 231 -1.86 -4.12 -14.08
C ALA A 231 -1.37 -3.54 -12.75
N ALA A 232 -2.28 -3.12 -11.86
CA ALA A 232 -1.93 -2.59 -10.55
C ALA A 232 -1.17 -3.60 -9.67
N LEU A 233 -1.60 -4.85 -9.64
CA LEU A 233 -0.88 -5.94 -8.95
C LEU A 233 0.49 -6.19 -9.57
N MET A 234 0.58 -6.23 -10.90
CA MET A 234 1.86 -6.43 -11.61
C MET A 234 2.86 -5.30 -11.31
N GLY A 235 2.43 -4.04 -11.43
CA GLY A 235 3.29 -2.88 -11.19
C GLY A 235 3.74 -2.79 -9.73
N TYR A 236 2.85 -3.14 -8.78
CA TYR A 236 3.23 -3.31 -7.38
C TYR A 236 4.33 -4.37 -7.20
N HIS A 237 4.16 -5.55 -7.81
CA HIS A 237 5.14 -6.63 -7.69
C HIS A 237 6.50 -6.27 -8.30
N PHE A 238 6.54 -5.66 -9.48
CA PHE A 238 7.80 -5.22 -10.07
C PHE A 238 8.50 -4.15 -9.22
N ALA A 239 7.75 -3.15 -8.74
CA ALA A 239 8.31 -2.15 -7.84
C ALA A 239 8.89 -2.75 -6.55
N LEU A 240 8.23 -3.79 -6.01
CA LEU A 240 8.69 -4.52 -4.83
C LEU A 240 9.98 -5.30 -5.12
N VAL A 241 10.03 -6.03 -6.23
CA VAL A 241 11.21 -6.81 -6.66
C VAL A 241 12.41 -5.90 -6.95
N ALA A 242 12.20 -4.77 -7.61
CA ALA A 242 13.26 -3.78 -7.83
C ALA A 242 13.85 -3.26 -6.50
N SER A 243 13.02 -3.14 -5.45
CA SER A 243 13.45 -2.57 -4.17
C SER A 243 14.06 -3.59 -3.20
N TYR A 244 13.58 -4.83 -3.19
CA TYR A 244 13.93 -5.85 -2.19
C TYR A 244 14.29 -7.22 -2.77
N GLY A 245 14.28 -7.38 -4.09
CA GLY A 245 14.43 -8.68 -4.74
C GLY A 245 13.26 -9.63 -4.47
N ASP A 246 13.49 -10.92 -4.68
CA ASP A 246 12.47 -11.97 -4.54
C ASP A 246 12.07 -12.27 -3.08
N GLU A 247 12.85 -11.80 -2.10
CA GLU A 247 12.56 -11.99 -0.68
C GLU A 247 11.36 -11.15 -0.20
N GLY A 248 10.98 -10.11 -0.96
CA GLY A 248 9.89 -9.21 -0.62
C GLY A 248 10.23 -8.20 0.49
N ALA A 249 9.28 -7.32 0.83
CA ALA A 249 9.50 -6.28 1.84
C ALA A 249 9.19 -6.73 3.29
N TRP A 250 8.57 -7.91 3.47
CA TRP A 250 8.19 -8.50 4.77
C TRP A 250 8.02 -10.02 4.70
#